data_AF-A0A1V6LYU2-F1
#
_entry.id   AF-A0A1V6LYU2-F1
#
_cell.length_a   1.000
_cell.length_b   1.000
_cell.length_c   1.000
_cell.angle_alpha   90.00
_cell.angle_beta   90.00
_cell.angle_gamma   90.00
#
_symmetry.space_group_name_H-M   'P 1'
#
loop_
_entity.id
_entity.type
_entity.pdbx_description
1 polymer ?
#
loop_
_entity_poly.entity_id
_entity_poly.type
_entity_poly.pdbx_seq_one_letter_code
_entity_poly.pdbx_strand_id
1 'polypeptide(L)'
;MNSSFVKKKIKDHKLLMKLASVEHLFGTKKIIFYYLANGRVDFRELVKDLAKEYQSRIEMKQIGVRDEARLLADYEHCGRELCCRAFLKNLEPVTMKMAKNQKATLDPSKISGRCGRLMCCLRFEDTVYEELKHALPRKGSVVKTAQGIGEVVNYDVLQQQVTIELENGSKVNTLVSDIIDRVREPARQKETVCDHPCEKDCGLE
;
A
#
# COMPACT_ATOMS: atom_id res chain seq x y z
N MET A 1 -8.18 -27.61 -17.17
CA MET A 1 -8.44 -28.43 -15.97
C MET A 1 -9.82 -28.09 -15.42
N ASN A 2 -10.60 -29.07 -14.94
CA ASN A 2 -11.97 -28.82 -14.49
C ASN A 2 -11.98 -28.17 -13.10
N SER A 3 -11.85 -26.84 -13.05
CA SER A 3 -11.85 -26.05 -11.79
C SER A 3 -13.08 -26.36 -10.91
N SER A 4 -14.19 -26.75 -11.54
CA SER A 4 -15.42 -27.18 -10.86
C SER A 4 -15.21 -28.43 -9.98
N PHE A 5 -14.47 -29.43 -10.48
CA PHE A 5 -14.21 -30.67 -9.74
C PHE A 5 -13.43 -30.41 -8.44
N VAL A 6 -12.36 -29.63 -8.53
CA VAL A 6 -11.50 -29.31 -7.38
C VAL A 6 -12.29 -28.52 -6.34
N LYS A 7 -13.06 -27.52 -6.77
CA LYS A 7 -13.93 -26.74 -5.87
C LYS A 7 -14.99 -27.60 -5.19
N LYS A 8 -15.55 -28.60 -5.91
CA LYS A 8 -16.49 -29.57 -5.33
C LYS A 8 -15.80 -30.42 -4.25
N LYS A 9 -14.64 -30.99 -4.54
CA LYS A 9 -13.89 -31.80 -3.56
C LYS A 9 -13.49 -31.01 -2.32
N ILE A 10 -13.08 -29.75 -2.47
CA ILE A 10 -12.81 -28.86 -1.32
C ILE A 10 -14.04 -28.73 -0.41
N LYS A 11 -15.24 -28.59 -1.00
CA LYS A 11 -16.51 -28.54 -0.25
C LYS A 11 -16.86 -29.87 0.40
N ASP A 12 -16.72 -30.98 -0.33
CA ASP A 12 -17.01 -32.33 0.17
C ASP A 12 -16.16 -32.67 1.41
N HIS A 13 -14.88 -32.27 1.38
CA HIS A 13 -13.94 -32.42 2.50
C HIS A 13 -14.05 -31.32 3.57
N LYS A 14 -14.98 -30.36 3.42
CA LYS A 14 -15.23 -29.24 4.34
C LYS A 14 -13.98 -28.43 4.71
N LEU A 15 -13.09 -28.23 3.75
CA LEU A 15 -11.81 -27.53 3.99
C LEU A 15 -12.02 -26.01 3.99
N LEU A 16 -11.53 -25.33 5.03
CA LEU A 16 -11.58 -23.86 5.16
C LEU A 16 -10.50 -23.18 4.30
N MET A 17 -10.66 -23.30 2.98
CA MET A 17 -9.71 -22.77 2.00
C MET A 17 -10.40 -22.29 0.73
N LYS A 18 -9.76 -21.36 0.02
CA LYS A 18 -10.18 -20.89 -1.31
C LYS A 18 -9.11 -21.24 -2.34
N LEU A 19 -9.49 -21.95 -3.40
CA LEU A 19 -8.61 -22.21 -4.54
C LEU A 19 -8.39 -20.91 -5.34
N ALA A 20 -7.13 -20.50 -5.49
CA ALA A 20 -6.75 -19.31 -6.25
C ALA A 20 -6.40 -19.64 -7.71
N SER A 21 -5.46 -20.54 -7.92
CA SER A 21 -4.98 -20.92 -9.26
C SER A 21 -4.43 -22.34 -9.26
N VAL A 22 -4.33 -22.94 -10.45
CA VAL A 22 -3.74 -24.27 -10.65
C VAL A 22 -2.74 -24.20 -11.80
N GLU A 23 -1.53 -24.67 -11.55
CA GLU A 23 -0.41 -24.61 -12.49
C GLU A 23 0.12 -26.01 -12.78
N HIS A 24 0.28 -26.33 -14.06
CA HIS A 24 0.89 -27.57 -14.52
C HIS A 24 2.33 -27.29 -14.93
N LEU A 25 3.27 -28.01 -14.32
CA LEU A 25 4.67 -27.89 -14.68
C LEU A 25 4.97 -28.77 -15.90
N PHE A 26 5.11 -28.14 -17.07
CA PHE A 26 5.47 -28.83 -18.30
C PHE A 26 6.77 -29.63 -18.13
N GLY A 27 6.80 -30.86 -18.66
CA GLY A 27 7.94 -31.77 -18.56
C GLY A 27 8.02 -32.57 -17.25
N THR A 28 7.18 -32.29 -16.26
CA THR A 28 7.08 -33.08 -15.03
C THR A 28 5.63 -33.51 -14.79
N LYS A 29 5.39 -34.70 -14.20
CA LYS A 29 4.05 -35.08 -13.72
C LYS A 29 3.74 -34.37 -12.40
N LYS A 30 3.79 -33.04 -12.37
CA LYS A 30 3.60 -32.23 -11.16
C LYS A 30 2.61 -31.09 -11.40
N ILE A 31 1.69 -30.94 -10.46
CA ILE A 31 0.64 -29.92 -10.48
C ILE A 31 0.68 -29.16 -9.15
N ILE A 32 0.71 -27.84 -9.23
CA ILE A 32 0.72 -26.95 -8.06
C ILE A 32 -0.66 -26.29 -7.93
N PHE A 33 -1.28 -26.45 -6.77
CA PHE A 33 -2.54 -25.80 -6.41
C PHE A 33 -2.25 -24.66 -5.44
N TYR A 34 -2.50 -23.43 -5.88
CA TYR A 34 -2.39 -22.24 -5.04
C TYR A 34 -3.70 -22.00 -4.31
N TYR A 35 -3.64 -21.79 -2.99
CA TYR A 35 -4.83 -21.58 -2.18
C TYR A 35 -4.62 -20.55 -1.07
N LEU A 36 -5.72 -19.93 -0.63
CA LEU A 36 -5.78 -19.08 0.54
C LEU A 36 -6.45 -19.81 1.69
N ALA A 37 -5.92 -19.62 2.90
CA ALA A 37 -6.51 -20.07 4.14
C ALA A 37 -6.00 -19.16 5.28
N ASN A 38 -6.85 -18.93 6.29
CA ASN A 38 -6.50 -18.12 7.46
C ASN A 38 -5.68 -18.91 8.51
N GLY A 39 -5.60 -20.24 8.38
CA GLY A 39 -4.88 -21.12 9.30
C GLY A 39 -4.37 -22.36 8.59
N ARG A 40 -3.91 -23.34 9.37
CA ARG A 40 -3.48 -24.64 8.85
C ARG A 40 -4.68 -25.41 8.30
N VAL A 41 -4.51 -26.00 7.13
CA VAL A 41 -5.53 -26.83 6.47
C VAL A 41 -4.98 -28.23 6.32
N ASP A 42 -5.73 -29.23 6.77
CA ASP A 42 -5.40 -30.62 6.55
C ASP A 42 -5.98 -31.11 5.22
N PHE A 43 -5.17 -31.10 4.17
CA PHE A 43 -5.58 -31.45 2.80
C PHE A 43 -5.20 -32.88 2.40
N ARG A 44 -4.83 -33.76 3.34
CA ARG A 44 -4.33 -35.11 3.02
C ARG A 44 -5.30 -35.94 2.16
N GLU A 45 -6.58 -35.97 2.52
CA GLU A 45 -7.59 -36.72 1.75
C GLU A 45 -7.90 -36.06 0.39
N LEU A 46 -7.91 -34.72 0.34
CA LEU A 46 -8.05 -33.99 -0.93
C LEU A 46 -6.89 -34.32 -1.88
N VAL A 47 -5.65 -34.35 -1.39
CA VAL A 47 -4.47 -34.69 -2.21
C VAL A 47 -4.58 -36.09 -2.80
N LYS A 48 -5.09 -37.07 -2.05
CA LYS A 48 -5.32 -38.44 -2.58
C LYS A 48 -6.34 -38.43 -3.72
N ASP A 49 -7.46 -37.73 -3.54
CA ASP A 49 -8.49 -37.60 -4.57
C ASP A 49 -7.95 -36.94 -5.85
N LEU A 50 -7.21 -35.83 -5.71
CA LEU A 50 -6.63 -35.10 -6.84
C LEU A 50 -5.53 -35.91 -7.53
N ALA A 51 -4.68 -36.62 -6.78
CA ALA A 51 -3.64 -37.46 -7.36
C ALA A 51 -4.24 -38.63 -8.16
N LYS A 52 -5.33 -39.22 -7.68
CA LYS A 52 -6.06 -40.29 -8.39
C LYS A 52 -6.70 -39.79 -9.68
N GLU A 53 -7.31 -38.60 -9.66
CA GLU A 53 -7.94 -38.00 -10.84
C GLU A 53 -6.90 -37.59 -11.90
N TYR A 54 -5.86 -36.86 -11.50
CA TYR A 54 -4.91 -36.24 -12.43
C TYR A 54 -3.66 -37.08 -12.71
N GLN A 55 -3.51 -38.23 -12.05
CA GLN A 55 -2.38 -39.16 -12.22
C GLN A 55 -1.01 -38.45 -12.16
N SER A 56 -0.91 -37.47 -11.25
CA SER A 56 0.22 -36.54 -11.14
C SER A 56 0.55 -36.25 -9.68
N ARG A 57 1.79 -35.87 -9.40
CA ARG A 57 2.22 -35.40 -8.08
C ARG A 57 1.56 -34.05 -7.79
N ILE A 58 0.81 -34.00 -6.70
CA ILE A 58 0.08 -32.82 -6.26
C ILE A 58 0.92 -32.06 -5.23
N GLU A 59 1.11 -30.77 -5.45
CA GLU A 59 1.67 -29.85 -4.48
C GLU A 59 0.63 -28.80 -4.10
N MET A 60 0.42 -28.62 -2.80
CA MET A 60 -0.50 -27.64 -2.24
C MET A 60 0.32 -26.47 -1.71
N LYS A 61 0.13 -25.28 -2.29
CA LYS A 61 0.87 -24.06 -1.90
C LYS A 61 -0.06 -23.01 -1.33
N GLN A 62 0.09 -22.72 -0.04
CA GLN A 62 -0.63 -21.63 0.61
C GLN A 62 -0.04 -20.28 0.17
N ILE A 63 -0.91 -19.34 -0.16
CA ILE A 63 -0.53 -17.98 -0.57
C ILE A 63 -1.36 -16.94 0.19
N GLY A 64 -0.82 -15.72 0.31
CA GLY A 64 -1.54 -14.60 0.91
C GLY A 64 -2.47 -13.88 -0.08
N VAL A 65 -3.35 -13.02 0.44
CA VAL A 65 -4.27 -12.18 -0.37
C VAL A 65 -3.57 -11.33 -1.42
N ARG A 66 -2.31 -10.94 -1.17
CA ARG A 66 -1.51 -10.17 -2.12
C ARG A 66 -1.00 -11.02 -3.27
N ASP A 67 -0.55 -12.24 -2.99
CA ASP A 67 -0.13 -13.18 -4.03
C ASP A 67 -1.33 -13.63 -4.87
N GLU A 68 -2.50 -13.80 -4.25
CA GLU A 68 -3.74 -14.03 -4.99
C GLU A 68 -4.03 -12.88 -5.96
N ALA A 69 -3.98 -11.63 -5.48
CA ALA A 69 -4.16 -10.47 -6.35
C ALA A 69 -3.12 -10.43 -7.47
N ARG A 70 -1.85 -10.74 -7.19
CA ARG A 70 -0.79 -10.81 -8.20
C ARG A 70 -1.05 -11.88 -9.27
N LEU A 71 -1.61 -13.03 -8.87
CA LEU A 71 -1.93 -14.14 -9.78
C LEU A 71 -3.20 -13.89 -10.59
N LEU A 72 -4.21 -13.21 -10.02
CA LEU A 72 -5.54 -13.08 -10.62
C LEU A 72 -5.84 -11.71 -11.23
N ALA A 73 -5.20 -10.65 -10.76
CA ALA A 73 -5.47 -9.29 -11.20
C ALA A 73 -4.29 -8.74 -12.01
N ASP A 74 -4.63 -8.17 -13.16
CA ASP A 74 -3.66 -7.53 -14.03
C ASP A 74 -3.50 -6.05 -13.70
N TYR A 75 -4.59 -5.28 -13.55
CA TYR A 75 -4.53 -3.81 -13.42
C TYR A 75 -5.11 -3.29 -12.10
N GLU A 76 -4.48 -2.27 -11.50
CA GLU A 76 -4.98 -1.56 -10.32
C GLU A 76 -5.97 -0.43 -10.69
N HIS A 77 -6.59 0.22 -9.72
CA HIS A 77 -7.52 1.35 -9.98
C HIS A 77 -6.85 2.57 -10.62
N CYS A 78 -5.51 2.68 -10.55
CA CYS A 78 -4.74 3.67 -11.29
C CYS A 78 -4.55 3.34 -12.78
N GLY A 79 -5.09 2.21 -13.26
CA GLY A 79 -5.02 1.77 -14.66
C GLY A 79 -3.69 1.13 -15.06
N ARG A 80 -2.75 0.95 -14.13
CA ARG A 80 -1.44 0.31 -14.37
C ARG A 80 -1.44 -1.13 -13.84
N GLU A 81 -0.47 -1.93 -14.30
CA GLU A 81 -0.24 -3.26 -13.70
C GLU A 81 0.05 -3.13 -12.20
N LEU A 82 -0.35 -4.13 -11.41
CA LEU A 82 -0.05 -4.16 -9.98
C LEU A 82 1.45 -3.94 -9.73
N CYS A 83 1.81 -2.94 -8.91
CA CYS A 83 3.23 -2.61 -8.66
C CYS A 83 4.00 -3.81 -8.07
N CYS A 84 3.35 -4.63 -7.24
CA CYS A 84 3.91 -5.86 -6.68
C CYS A 84 4.14 -6.99 -7.70
N ARG A 85 3.49 -6.91 -8.86
CA ARG A 85 3.69 -7.79 -10.00
C ARG A 85 4.82 -7.27 -10.87
N ALA A 86 4.74 -5.99 -11.23
CA ALA A 86 5.68 -5.31 -12.12
C ALA A 86 7.11 -5.24 -11.54
N PHE A 87 7.35 -4.36 -10.56
CA PHE A 87 8.71 -4.00 -10.14
C PHE A 87 8.97 -4.12 -8.63
N LEU A 88 7.95 -3.99 -7.77
CA LEU A 88 8.12 -4.06 -6.32
C LEU A 88 8.10 -5.52 -5.82
N LYS A 89 9.27 -6.15 -5.70
CA LYS A 89 9.38 -7.52 -5.19
C LYS A 89 9.45 -7.60 -3.66
N ASN A 90 10.16 -6.66 -3.02
CA ASN A 90 10.31 -6.59 -1.58
C ASN A 90 9.29 -5.61 -0.99
N LEU A 91 8.27 -6.17 -0.33
CA LEU A 91 7.12 -5.42 0.14
C LEU A 91 7.09 -5.39 1.66
N GLU A 92 7.69 -4.36 2.22
CA GLU A 92 7.52 -4.07 3.65
C GLU A 92 6.10 -3.54 3.92
N PRO A 93 5.64 -3.58 5.18
CA PRO A 93 4.34 -3.05 5.57
C PRO A 93 4.19 -1.57 5.18
N VAL A 94 2.96 -1.21 4.79
CA VAL A 94 2.57 0.18 4.52
C VAL A 94 1.80 0.68 5.73
N THR A 95 2.11 1.89 6.21
CA THR A 95 1.45 2.46 7.39
C THR A 95 0.50 3.59 7.00
N MET A 96 -0.48 3.88 7.88
CA MET A 96 -1.40 5.00 7.69
C MET A 96 -0.70 6.36 7.72
N LYS A 97 0.49 6.46 8.34
CA LYS A 97 1.31 7.68 8.34
C LYS A 97 1.72 8.07 6.92
N MET A 98 2.10 7.09 6.10
CA MET A 98 2.52 7.29 4.71
C MET A 98 1.36 7.84 3.86
N ALA A 99 0.16 7.26 4.02
CA ALA A 99 -1.05 7.74 3.36
C ALA A 99 -1.37 9.20 3.74
N LYS A 100 -1.27 9.53 5.03
CA LYS A 100 -1.46 10.91 5.53
C LYS A 100 -0.40 11.87 4.97
N ASN A 101 0.86 11.44 4.89
CA ASN A 101 1.96 12.26 4.39
C ASN A 101 1.72 12.70 2.94
N GLN A 102 1.15 11.80 2.13
CA GLN A 102 0.86 12.02 0.72
C GLN A 102 -0.50 12.70 0.47
N LYS A 103 -1.17 13.15 1.54
CA LYS A 103 -2.53 13.72 1.50
C LYS A 103 -3.52 12.80 0.75
N ALA A 104 -3.28 11.49 0.76
CA ALA A 104 -4.24 10.56 0.20
C ALA A 104 -5.54 10.60 1.02
N THR A 105 -6.68 10.44 0.35
CA THR A 105 -7.98 10.36 1.03
C THR A 105 -7.92 9.28 2.11
N LEU A 106 -8.40 9.58 3.32
CA LEU A 106 -8.41 8.61 4.42
C LEU A 106 -9.53 7.55 4.31
N ASP A 107 -10.26 7.55 3.20
CA ASP A 107 -11.23 6.53 2.85
C ASP A 107 -10.48 5.23 2.49
N PRO A 108 -10.63 4.15 3.27
CA PRO A 108 -9.96 2.88 3.02
C PRO A 108 -10.22 2.32 1.62
N SER A 109 -11.38 2.59 1.01
CA SER A 109 -11.71 2.12 -0.34
C SER A 109 -10.84 2.77 -1.43
N LYS A 110 -10.30 3.97 -1.17
CA LYS A 110 -9.45 4.73 -2.11
C LYS A 110 -7.96 4.48 -1.92
N ILE A 111 -7.54 4.01 -0.74
CA ILE A 111 -6.12 3.78 -0.41
C ILE A 111 -5.76 2.29 -0.30
N SER A 112 -6.74 1.40 -0.42
CA SER A 112 -6.52 -0.04 -0.48
C SER A 112 -6.31 -0.49 -1.92
N GLY A 113 -5.27 -1.28 -2.16
CA GLY A 113 -5.10 -1.95 -3.44
C GLY A 113 -6.04 -3.15 -3.58
N ARG A 114 -6.08 -3.77 -4.76
CA ARG A 114 -6.90 -4.96 -5.03
C ARG A 114 -6.72 -6.14 -4.06
N CYS A 115 -5.57 -6.23 -3.41
CA CYS A 115 -5.32 -7.24 -2.37
C CYS A 115 -6.02 -6.96 -1.03
N GLY A 116 -6.79 -5.86 -0.91
CA GLY A 116 -7.50 -5.47 0.31
C GLY A 116 -6.60 -4.87 1.40
N ARG A 117 -5.32 -4.62 1.09
CA ARG A 117 -4.36 -3.93 1.97
C ARG A 117 -4.01 -2.57 1.39
N LEU A 118 -3.43 -1.70 2.22
CA LEU A 118 -2.89 -0.41 1.78
C LEU A 118 -1.98 -0.57 0.55
N MET A 119 -2.12 0.36 -0.38
CA MET A 119 -1.38 0.38 -1.62
C MET A 119 0.13 0.43 -1.40
N CYS A 120 0.86 -0.43 -2.11
CA CYS A 120 2.33 -0.46 -2.05
C CYS A 120 3.01 0.76 -2.70
N CYS A 121 2.33 1.50 -3.59
CA CYS A 121 2.85 2.76 -4.14
C CYS A 121 3.02 3.84 -3.06
N LEU A 122 2.13 3.87 -2.05
CA LEU A 122 2.26 4.78 -0.91
C LEU A 122 3.65 4.62 -0.28
N ARG A 123 4.08 3.38 -0.02
CA ARG A 123 5.42 3.17 0.50
C ARG A 123 6.53 3.53 -0.48
N PHE A 124 6.36 3.18 -1.75
CA PHE A 124 7.36 3.46 -2.78
C PHE A 124 7.63 4.96 -2.93
N GLU A 125 6.59 5.79 -2.83
CA GLU A 125 6.68 7.24 -3.02
C GLU A 125 7.05 7.99 -1.72
N ASP A 126 6.86 7.38 -0.56
CA ASP A 126 6.94 8.09 0.73
C ASP A 126 8.29 8.73 1.00
N THR A 127 9.40 8.05 0.66
CA THR A 127 10.76 8.61 0.85
C THR A 127 10.94 9.90 0.05
N VAL A 128 10.48 9.91 -1.20
CA VAL A 128 10.53 11.09 -2.07
C VAL A 128 9.63 12.20 -1.51
N TYR A 129 8.43 11.85 -1.02
CA TYR A 129 7.55 12.82 -0.37
C TYR A 129 8.18 13.41 0.90
N GLU A 130 8.85 12.62 1.73
CA GLU A 130 9.56 13.11 2.91
C GLU A 130 10.68 14.08 2.52
N GLU A 131 11.53 13.71 1.56
CA GLU A 131 12.60 14.57 1.04
C GLU A 131 12.07 15.90 0.50
N LEU A 132 11.07 15.83 -0.38
CA LEU A 132 10.42 17.00 -0.97
C LEU A 132 9.76 17.90 0.09
N LYS A 133 9.15 17.30 1.11
CA LYS A 133 8.52 18.04 2.21
C LYS A 133 9.56 18.69 3.13
N HIS A 134 10.73 18.06 3.31
CA HIS A 134 11.84 18.61 4.09
C HIS A 134 12.45 19.85 3.45
N ALA A 135 12.39 19.99 2.12
CA ALA A 135 12.85 21.18 1.41
C ALA A 135 11.93 22.41 1.62
N LEU A 136 10.64 22.18 1.89
CA LEU A 136 9.64 23.23 2.05
C LEU A 136 9.82 24.00 3.36
N PRO A 137 9.53 25.32 3.38
CA PRO A 137 9.36 26.03 4.63
C PRO A 137 8.16 25.46 5.39
N ARG A 138 8.22 25.53 6.73
CA ARG A 138 7.15 25.01 7.58
C ARG A 138 5.92 25.90 7.48
N LYS A 139 4.75 25.31 7.76
CA LYS A 139 3.56 26.12 8.04
C LYS A 139 3.84 27.02 9.24
N GLY A 140 3.48 28.29 9.12
CA GLY A 140 3.80 29.33 10.09
C GLY A 140 5.19 29.96 9.92
N SER A 141 6.00 29.53 8.94
CA SER A 141 7.21 30.25 8.58
C SER A 141 6.85 31.59 7.93
N VAL A 142 7.54 32.65 8.32
CA VAL A 142 7.46 33.96 7.66
C VAL A 142 8.55 34.01 6.59
N VAL A 143 8.16 34.24 5.35
CA VAL A 143 9.05 34.25 4.18
C VAL A 143 8.91 35.55 3.42
N LYS A 144 10.00 35.98 2.78
CA LYS A 144 10.04 37.14 1.90
C LYS A 144 10.04 36.67 0.45
N THR A 145 9.15 37.24 -0.33
CA THR A 145 9.03 37.01 -1.78
C THR A 145 9.10 38.33 -2.52
N ALA A 146 9.13 38.28 -3.85
CA ALA A 146 9.03 39.48 -4.69
C ALA A 146 7.72 40.27 -4.48
N GLN A 147 6.66 39.61 -4.00
CA GLN A 147 5.34 40.23 -3.79
C GLN A 147 5.15 40.79 -2.38
N GLY A 148 6.09 40.54 -1.47
CA GLY A 148 6.02 40.99 -0.08
C GLY A 148 6.42 39.92 0.92
N ILE A 149 6.27 40.26 2.19
CA ILE A 149 6.49 39.37 3.33
C ILE A 149 5.15 38.78 3.74
N GLY A 150 5.14 37.50 4.09
CA GLY A 150 3.93 36.82 4.57
C GLY A 150 4.21 35.48 5.23
N GLU A 151 3.16 34.89 5.77
CA GLU A 151 3.21 33.61 6.49
C GLU A 151 2.79 32.45 5.60
N VAL A 152 3.54 31.34 5.65
CA VAL A 152 3.21 30.10 4.93
C VAL A 152 2.01 29.42 5.59
N VAL A 153 0.87 29.41 4.91
CA VAL A 153 -0.37 28.79 5.40
C VAL A 153 -0.61 27.40 4.81
N ASN A 154 -0.13 27.15 3.60
CA ASN A 154 -0.25 25.85 2.94
C ASN A 154 0.93 25.57 2.02
N TYR A 155 1.05 24.32 1.60
CA TYR A 155 2.08 23.90 0.65
C TYR A 155 1.59 22.74 -0.22
N ASP A 156 2.09 22.70 -1.45
CA ASP A 156 2.02 21.56 -2.36
C ASP A 156 3.41 20.92 -2.42
N VAL A 157 3.50 19.67 -1.98
CA VAL A 157 4.78 18.95 -1.84
C VAL A 157 5.36 18.58 -3.20
N LEU A 158 4.52 18.14 -4.13
CA LEU A 158 4.99 17.67 -5.44
C LEU A 158 5.37 18.85 -6.35
N GLN A 159 4.57 19.92 -6.30
CA GLN A 159 4.84 21.11 -7.11
C GLN A 159 5.92 22.02 -6.52
N GLN A 160 6.42 21.72 -5.31
CA GLN A 160 7.36 22.57 -4.57
C GLN A 160 6.86 24.01 -4.48
N GLN A 161 5.59 24.15 -4.11
CA GLN A 161 4.87 25.42 -4.03
C GLN A 161 4.36 25.67 -2.62
N VAL A 162 4.34 26.94 -2.24
CA VAL A 162 3.81 27.39 -0.95
C VAL A 162 2.76 28.47 -1.15
N THR A 163 1.68 28.35 -0.39
CA THR A 163 0.67 29.39 -0.26
C THR A 163 1.05 30.28 0.91
N ILE A 164 1.28 31.55 0.60
CA ILE A 164 1.68 32.59 1.55
C ILE A 164 0.50 33.54 1.73
N GLU A 165 0.17 33.84 2.98
CA GLU A 165 -0.77 34.89 3.35
C GLU A 165 0.03 36.16 3.67
N LEU A 166 -0.11 37.18 2.82
CA LEU A 166 0.57 38.46 2.96
C LEU A 166 -0.11 39.31 4.05
N GLU A 167 0.58 40.34 4.53
CA GLU A 167 0.07 41.25 5.59
C GLU A 167 -1.25 41.94 5.23
N ASN A 168 -1.54 42.10 3.94
CA ASN A 168 -2.80 42.66 3.44
C ASN A 168 -3.96 41.64 3.37
N GLY A 169 -3.75 40.41 3.83
CA GLY A 169 -4.73 39.32 3.82
C GLY A 169 -4.89 38.60 2.48
N SER A 170 -4.12 38.97 1.44
CA SER A 170 -4.15 38.27 0.16
C SER A 170 -3.33 36.98 0.21
N LYS A 171 -3.80 35.95 -0.50
CA LYS A 171 -3.10 34.66 -0.60
C LYS A 171 -2.43 34.53 -1.94
N VAL A 172 -1.14 34.26 -1.91
CA VAL A 172 -0.29 34.11 -3.09
C VAL A 172 0.29 32.71 -3.11
N ASN A 173 0.27 32.07 -4.27
CA ASN A 173 0.98 30.82 -4.48
C ASN A 173 2.33 31.11 -5.17
N THR A 174 3.44 30.64 -4.60
CA THR A 174 4.79 30.87 -5.14
C THR A 174 5.62 29.60 -5.08
N LEU A 175 6.62 29.50 -5.97
CA LEU A 175 7.58 28.40 -5.95
C LEU A 175 8.57 28.59 -4.80
N VAL A 176 9.05 27.49 -4.24
CA VAL A 176 10.05 27.52 -3.15
C VAL A 176 11.35 28.21 -3.60
N SER A 177 11.70 28.11 -4.88
CA SER A 177 12.85 28.80 -5.48
C SER A 177 12.74 30.32 -5.48
N ASP A 178 11.53 30.85 -5.44
CA ASP A 178 11.26 32.29 -5.55
C ASP A 178 11.23 32.97 -4.18
N ILE A 179 11.44 32.19 -3.11
CA ILE A 179 11.61 32.69 -1.75
C ILE A 179 12.99 33.31 -1.64
N ILE A 180 13.01 34.63 -1.44
CA ILE A 180 14.24 35.42 -1.34
C ILE A 180 14.90 35.22 0.02
N ASP A 181 14.09 35.17 1.09
CA ASP A 181 14.60 35.05 2.46
C ASP A 181 13.58 34.35 3.38
N ARG A 182 14.10 33.60 4.37
CA ARG A 182 13.31 32.95 5.43
C ARG A 182 13.44 33.76 6.71
N VAL A 183 12.58 34.76 6.86
CA VAL A 183 12.62 35.75 7.95
C VAL A 183 12.46 35.10 9.32
N ARG A 184 11.56 34.10 9.44
CA ARG A 184 11.33 33.38 10.68
C ARG A 184 10.84 31.96 10.41
N GLU A 185 11.43 30.97 11.08
CA GLU A 185 10.90 29.60 11.10
C GLU A 185 10.40 29.23 12.50
N PRO A 186 9.23 28.57 12.62
CA PRO A 186 8.77 28.04 13.90
C PRO A 186 9.65 26.88 14.36
N ALA A 187 9.87 26.79 15.67
CA ALA A 187 10.64 25.71 16.29
C ALA A 187 10.06 24.33 15.94
N ARG A 188 10.93 23.32 15.79
CA ARG A 188 10.52 21.96 15.41
C ARG A 188 9.80 21.34 16.60
N GLN A 189 8.47 21.23 16.55
CA GLN A 189 7.76 20.35 17.47
C GLN A 189 8.15 18.91 17.12
N LYS A 190 8.77 18.19 18.08
CA LYS A 190 9.03 16.76 17.91
C LYS A 190 7.67 16.07 17.89
N GLU A 191 7.28 15.49 16.76
CA GLU A 191 6.15 14.57 16.72
C GLU A 191 6.46 13.43 17.70
N THR A 192 5.66 13.30 18.75
CA THR A 192 5.72 12.15 19.66
C THR A 192 5.28 10.92 18.86
N VAL A 193 6.25 10.16 18.35
CA VAL A 193 6.00 8.86 17.76
C VAL A 193 5.73 7.90 18.91
N CYS A 194 4.54 7.28 18.93
CA CYS A 194 4.27 6.15 19.80
C CYS A 194 5.03 4.95 19.23
N ASP A 195 6.20 4.65 19.79
CA ASP A 195 7.06 3.53 19.38
C ASP A 195 6.62 2.17 19.96
N HIS A 196 5.42 2.08 20.55
CA HIS A 196 4.95 0.82 21.13
C HIS A 196 4.14 -0.02 20.12
N PRO A 197 4.47 -1.32 19.97
CA PRO A 197 3.57 -2.27 19.32
C PRO A 197 2.30 -2.35 20.17
N CYS A 198 1.20 -1.80 19.68
CA CYS A 198 -0.08 -1.81 20.39
C CYS A 198 -0.64 -3.24 20.45
N GLU A 199 -0.18 -4.02 21.44
CA GLU A 199 -0.85 -5.21 21.92
C GLU A 199 -1.57 -4.84 23.23
N LYS A 200 -2.87 -4.49 23.10
CA LYS A 200 -3.92 -4.26 24.13
C LYS A 200 -4.31 -2.78 24.36
N ASP A 201 -5.60 -2.54 24.09
CA ASP A 201 -6.50 -1.45 24.51
C ASP A 201 -5.88 -0.15 25.02
N CYS A 202 -5.52 0.76 24.11
CA CYS A 202 -5.38 2.19 24.44
C CYS A 202 -6.78 2.81 24.53
N GLY A 203 -7.35 2.83 25.73
CA GLY A 203 -8.45 3.72 26.08
C GLY A 203 -7.95 5.17 26.11
N LEU A 204 -8.46 5.99 25.19
CA LEU A 204 -8.34 7.44 25.26
C LEU A 204 -9.63 7.95 25.89
N GLU A 205 -9.55 8.47 27.11
CA GLU A 205 -10.43 9.56 27.55
C GLU A 205 -10.05 10.86 26.83
#